data_AF-A0A7K8S5F7-F1
#
_entry.id   AF-A0A7K8S5F7-F1
#
_cell.length_a   1.000
_cell.length_b   1.000
_cell.length_c   1.000
_cell.angle_alpha   90.00
_cell.angle_beta   90.00
_cell.angle_gamma   90.00
#
_symmetry.space_group_name_H-M   'P 1'
#
loop_
_entity.id
_entity.type
_entity.pdbx_description
1 polymer ?
#
loop_
_entity_poly.entity_id
_entity_poly.type
_entity_poly.pdbx_seq_one_letter_code
_entity_poly.pdbx_strand_id
1 'polypeptide(L)'
;PFPACSCRVQLAVNRRTEEAVAVKIVDMKRAAECPDNIKKEICINKMLSHENVVRFYGHRREGATQYLFLEYCRGGELFDRIEPDVGMPEPEAQRFFQQLIAGVVILSWLCFCLGPDNLKISDFGLATVFRHNGRERLLNKMCGTLPYVAPELLRRTEFRAEPVDVWACGVVLTAMLAGELPWDQPSDSCQEYSDWKEKKTYLPPWKKIDSAPLALLHKILTESPTARITIPDIQKDRWYSRPLKKDVKRARLSSGGVSDSPGGFSKHIRSDTDFSPVKGALGEDKASYSTSQPEPGTGGMPWESGTGSIDQLVQGFSFSQPACPEHMLVNSQLLGTPGSSQSPWQRLVKRMTRFFTKLDADGSYRALKEVCEKMGYGWKMSCTNQVTISTTDRRNNKLIFKVNLVEMESKILVDFRLSKGDGLEFKRHFLKIKAKLSDIVSTQKVWLPGT
;
A
#
# COMPACT_ATOMS: atom_id res chain seq x y z
N PRO A 1 -10.02 3.26 20.00
CA PRO A 1 -9.40 2.10 19.33
C PRO A 1 -10.46 1.08 18.91
N PHE A 2 -10.79 0.99 17.63
CA PHE A 2 -11.77 0.01 17.15
C PHE A 2 -11.25 -1.42 17.41
N PRO A 3 -12.12 -2.36 17.84
CA PRO A 3 -11.83 -3.77 17.72
C PRO A 3 -11.87 -4.12 16.24
N ALA A 4 -10.75 -3.94 15.54
CA ALA A 4 -10.56 -4.54 14.23
C ALA A 4 -10.86 -6.04 14.36
N CYS A 5 -11.78 -6.57 13.56
CA CYS A 5 -12.07 -8.00 13.56
C CYS A 5 -10.74 -8.74 13.47
N SER A 6 -10.51 -9.71 14.35
CA SER A 6 -9.24 -10.43 14.41
C SER A 6 -9.09 -11.25 13.12
N CYS A 7 -8.45 -10.64 12.14
CA CYS A 7 -8.27 -11.21 10.80
C CYS A 7 -6.83 -11.67 10.63
N ARG A 8 -6.66 -12.74 9.85
CA ARG A 8 -5.36 -13.28 9.50
C ARG A 8 -5.35 -13.57 8.00
N VAL A 9 -4.35 -13.03 7.30
CA VAL A 9 -4.12 -13.36 5.90
C VAL A 9 -3.17 -14.55 5.81
N GLN A 10 -3.51 -15.53 4.99
CA GLN A 10 -2.68 -16.69 4.66
C GLN A 10 -2.47 -16.79 3.15
N LEU A 11 -1.37 -17.40 2.73
CA LEU A 11 -1.17 -17.82 1.35
C LEU A 11 -1.84 -19.18 1.17
N ALA A 12 -2.75 -19.30 0.20
CA ALA A 12 -3.23 -20.58 -0.30
C ALA A 12 -2.71 -20.81 -1.72
N VAL A 13 -2.44 -22.07 -2.06
CA VAL A 13 -1.98 -22.48 -3.40
C VAL A 13 -2.92 -23.56 -3.90
N ASN A 14 -3.47 -23.39 -5.10
CA ASN A 14 -4.28 -24.41 -5.75
C ASN A 14 -3.37 -25.59 -6.12
N ARG A 15 -3.65 -26.79 -5.58
CA ARG A 15 -2.83 -27.99 -5.82
C ARG A 15 -2.85 -28.47 -7.28
N ARG A 16 -3.85 -28.09 -8.08
CA ARG A 16 -3.99 -28.49 -9.49
C ARG A 16 -3.42 -27.45 -10.46
N THR A 17 -3.63 -26.16 -10.21
CA THR A 17 -3.21 -25.07 -11.12
C THR A 17 -1.93 -24.37 -10.68
N GLU A 18 -1.41 -24.68 -9.49
CA GLU A 18 -0.29 -24.00 -8.81
C GLU A 18 -0.52 -22.50 -8.53
N GLU A 19 -1.71 -21.98 -8.80
CA GLU A 19 -2.06 -20.58 -8.61
C GLU A 19 -2.09 -20.20 -7.13
N ALA A 20 -1.52 -19.03 -6.84
CA ALA A 20 -1.39 -18.50 -5.49
C ALA A 20 -2.44 -17.41 -5.22
N VAL A 21 -3.17 -17.54 -4.12
CA VAL A 21 -4.17 -16.55 -3.67
C VAL A 21 -3.90 -16.16 -2.21
N ALA A 22 -4.21 -14.91 -1.86
CA ALA A 22 -4.25 -14.45 -0.49
C ALA A 22 -5.64 -14.75 0.09
N VAL A 23 -5.70 -15.42 1.24
CA VAL A 23 -6.96 -15.73 1.93
C VAL A 23 -7.02 -14.93 3.22
N LYS A 24 -7.90 -13.92 3.27
CA LYS A 24 -8.19 -13.16 4.50
C LYS A 24 -9.25 -13.92 5.28
N ILE A 25 -8.85 -14.45 6.44
CA ILE A 25 -9.68 -15.26 7.33
C ILE A 25 -10.15 -14.36 8.47
N VAL A 26 -11.46 -14.33 8.74
CA VAL A 26 -12.09 -13.49 9.77
C VAL A 26 -12.96 -14.34 10.68
N ASP A 27 -12.73 -14.27 11.99
CA ASP A 27 -13.57 -14.90 13.02
C ASP A 27 -14.76 -13.99 13.36
N MET A 28 -15.96 -14.45 12.99
CA MET A 28 -17.22 -13.72 13.17
C MET A 28 -17.72 -13.72 14.61
N LYS A 29 -17.16 -14.55 15.51
CA LYS A 29 -17.47 -14.51 16.95
C LYS A 29 -16.75 -13.37 17.66
N ARG A 30 -15.68 -12.84 17.07
CA ARG A 30 -14.82 -11.80 17.66
C ARG A 30 -15.25 -10.40 17.20
N ALA A 31 -16.25 -9.86 17.91
CA ALA A 31 -16.82 -8.50 17.91
C ALA A 31 -18.21 -8.35 17.29
N ALA A 32 -19.10 -7.63 17.97
CA ALA A 32 -20.51 -7.45 17.61
C ALA A 32 -20.73 -6.68 16.30
N GLU A 33 -19.88 -5.70 15.97
CA GLU A 33 -19.94 -4.96 14.70
C GLU A 33 -19.35 -5.74 13.50
N CYS A 34 -18.70 -6.89 13.74
CA CYS A 34 -17.96 -7.60 12.70
C CYS A 34 -18.81 -8.06 11.50
N PRO A 35 -20.05 -8.58 11.69
CA PRO A 35 -20.85 -9.09 10.57
C PRO A 35 -21.21 -8.05 9.50
N ASP A 36 -21.49 -6.81 9.87
CA ASP A 36 -21.87 -5.79 8.90
C ASP A 36 -20.67 -5.10 8.28
N ASN A 37 -19.55 -4.99 9.01
CA ASN A 37 -18.30 -4.50 8.46
C ASN A 37 -17.74 -5.47 7.40
N ILE A 38 -17.80 -6.80 7.62
CA ILE A 38 -17.34 -7.76 6.61
C ILE A 38 -18.28 -7.84 5.40
N LYS A 39 -19.60 -7.67 5.57
CA LYS A 39 -20.54 -7.54 4.44
C LYS A 39 -20.22 -6.30 3.59
N LYS A 40 -19.95 -5.15 4.22
CA LYS A 40 -19.53 -3.91 3.54
C LYS A 40 -18.21 -4.13 2.79
N GLU A 41 -17.21 -4.73 3.44
CA GLU A 41 -15.94 -5.07 2.80
C GLU A 41 -16.15 -5.97 1.57
N ILE A 42 -16.94 -7.04 1.67
CA ILE A 42 -17.26 -7.93 0.55
C ILE A 42 -17.98 -7.19 -0.59
N CYS A 43 -18.94 -6.30 -0.26
CA CYS A 43 -19.66 -5.51 -1.26
C CYS A 43 -18.71 -4.57 -2.01
N ILE A 44 -17.87 -3.83 -1.29
CA ILE A 44 -16.85 -2.94 -1.88
C ILE A 44 -15.89 -3.75 -2.76
N ASN A 45 -15.37 -4.88 -2.28
CA ASN A 45 -14.50 -5.77 -3.07
C ASN A 45 -15.16 -6.29 -4.36
N LYS A 46 -16.48 -6.51 -4.38
CA LYS A 46 -17.23 -6.90 -5.60
C LYS A 46 -17.42 -5.73 -6.58
N MET A 47 -17.52 -4.50 -6.09
CA MET A 47 -17.70 -3.30 -6.91
C MET A 47 -16.39 -2.79 -7.54
N LEU A 48 -15.25 -3.11 -6.94
CA LEU A 48 -13.94 -2.63 -7.38
C LEU A 48 -13.30 -3.56 -8.44
N SER A 49 -13.06 -3.03 -9.64
CA SER A 49 -12.25 -3.66 -10.68
C SER A 49 -11.31 -2.61 -11.28
N HIS A 50 -10.05 -2.60 -10.85
CA HIS A 50 -9.03 -1.68 -11.33
C HIS A 50 -7.64 -2.34 -11.26
N GLU A 51 -6.71 -1.96 -12.14
CA GLU A 51 -5.38 -2.58 -12.18
C GLU A 51 -4.60 -2.37 -10.87
N ASN A 52 -4.67 -1.16 -10.32
CA ASN A 52 -4.04 -0.78 -9.05
C ASN A 52 -4.87 -1.12 -7.80
N VAL A 53 -5.83 -2.04 -7.93
CA VAL A 53 -6.57 -2.63 -6.80
C VAL A 53 -6.29 -4.13 -6.77
N VAL A 54 -6.19 -4.71 -5.57
CA VAL A 54 -6.13 -6.17 -5.39
C VAL A 54 -7.43 -6.79 -5.88
N ARG A 55 -7.34 -7.68 -6.88
CA ARG A 55 -8.53 -8.36 -7.41
C ARG A 55 -9.16 -9.27 -6.35
N PHE A 56 -10.48 -9.18 -6.23
CA PHE A 56 -11.30 -10.08 -5.43
C PHE A 56 -11.77 -11.27 -6.27
N TYR A 57 -11.51 -12.49 -5.81
CA TYR A 57 -11.94 -13.72 -6.48
C TYR A 57 -13.24 -14.30 -5.93
N GLY A 58 -13.61 -13.96 -4.69
CA GLY A 58 -14.83 -14.44 -4.06
C GLY A 58 -14.71 -14.58 -2.55
N HIS A 59 -15.76 -15.11 -1.93
CA HIS A 59 -15.79 -15.40 -0.50
C HIS A 59 -16.46 -16.74 -0.20
N ARG A 60 -16.07 -17.37 0.91
CA ARG A 60 -16.74 -18.55 1.50
C ARG A 60 -17.01 -18.29 2.97
N ARG A 61 -18.09 -18.90 3.49
CA ARG A 61 -18.38 -18.94 4.92
C ARG A 61 -18.37 -20.40 5.37
N GLU A 62 -17.76 -20.67 6.51
CA GLU A 62 -17.78 -21.98 7.16
C GLU A 62 -18.09 -21.77 8.64
N GLY A 63 -19.31 -22.10 9.07
CA GLY A 63 -19.82 -21.80 10.41
C GLY A 63 -19.71 -20.31 10.78
N ALA A 64 -18.78 -20.00 11.69
CA ALA A 64 -18.50 -18.65 12.16
C ALA A 64 -17.18 -18.07 11.61
N THR A 65 -16.60 -18.67 10.58
CA THR A 65 -15.40 -18.15 9.91
C THR A 65 -15.75 -17.69 8.49
N GLN A 66 -15.33 -16.48 8.15
CA GLN A 66 -15.45 -15.91 6.80
C GLN A 66 -14.08 -15.91 6.12
N TYR A 67 -14.05 -16.32 4.85
CA TYR A 67 -12.86 -16.40 4.01
C TYR A 67 -13.07 -15.49 2.80
N LEU A 68 -12.17 -14.53 2.57
CA LEU A 68 -12.12 -13.70 1.36
C LEU A 68 -10.90 -14.13 0.54
N PHE A 69 -11.11 -14.48 -0.72
CA PHE A 69 -10.07 -14.89 -1.68
C PHE A 69 -9.66 -13.69 -2.52
N LEU A 70 -8.37 -13.35 -2.46
CA LEU A 70 -7.78 -12.12 -2.98
C LEU A 70 -6.54 -12.43 -3.83
N GLU A 71 -6.20 -11.50 -4.72
CA GLU A 71 -4.97 -11.53 -5.51
C GLU A 71 -3.71 -11.57 -4.62
N TYR A 72 -2.83 -12.55 -4.87
CA TYR A 72 -1.57 -12.66 -4.14
C TYR A 72 -0.48 -11.78 -4.73
N CYS A 73 -0.24 -10.64 -4.09
CA CYS A 73 0.81 -9.71 -4.45
C CYS A 73 2.21 -10.20 -3.99
N ARG A 74 2.97 -10.78 -4.93
CA ARG A 74 4.30 -11.36 -4.69
C ARG A 74 5.41 -10.34 -4.38
N GLY A 75 5.21 -9.06 -4.70
CA GLY A 75 6.24 -8.02 -4.68
C GLY A 75 6.54 -7.37 -3.33
N GLY A 76 5.75 -7.66 -2.29
CA GLY A 76 5.96 -7.10 -0.94
C GLY A 76 4.99 -5.98 -0.59
N GLU A 77 5.31 -5.26 0.49
CA GLU A 77 4.59 -4.06 0.90
C GLU A 77 5.30 -2.81 0.32
N LEU A 78 4.61 -1.69 0.05
CA LEU A 78 5.26 -0.48 -0.49
C LEU A 78 6.42 0.00 0.40
N PHE A 79 6.25 -0.09 1.72
CA PHE A 79 7.29 0.25 2.70
C PHE A 79 8.52 -0.66 2.64
N ASP A 80 8.43 -1.85 2.02
CA ASP A 80 9.63 -2.67 1.73
C ASP A 80 10.54 -2.02 0.66
N ARG A 81 10.05 -1.06 -0.13
CA ARG A 81 10.86 -0.33 -1.14
C ARG A 81 11.41 1.00 -0.66
N ILE A 82 10.85 1.57 0.41
CA ILE A 82 11.25 2.88 0.94
C ILE A 82 12.47 2.69 1.85
N GLU A 83 13.61 3.31 1.55
CA GLU A 83 14.78 3.27 2.44
C GLU A 83 14.64 4.30 3.58
N PRO A 84 14.76 3.91 4.86
CA PRO A 84 14.62 4.84 5.99
C PRO A 84 15.61 5.98 5.86
N ASP A 85 15.15 7.19 6.16
CA ASP A 85 15.90 8.43 6.08
C ASP A 85 16.39 8.84 4.67
N VAL A 86 16.17 8.02 3.63
CA VAL A 86 16.67 8.24 2.26
C VAL A 86 15.56 8.30 1.21
N GLY A 87 14.49 7.52 1.36
CA GLY A 87 13.40 7.40 0.39
C GLY A 87 13.66 6.34 -0.69
N MET A 88 13.10 6.55 -1.87
CA MET A 88 13.35 5.79 -3.10
C MET A 88 13.64 6.77 -4.26
N PRO A 89 14.19 6.32 -5.40
CA PRO A 89 14.45 7.19 -6.54
C PRO A 89 13.19 7.92 -7.01
N GLU A 90 13.28 9.24 -7.24
CA GLU A 90 12.13 10.07 -7.61
C GLU A 90 11.31 9.54 -8.81
N PRO A 91 11.91 8.98 -9.89
CA PRO A 91 11.13 8.35 -10.97
C PRO A 91 10.33 7.11 -10.54
N GLU A 92 10.80 6.36 -9.54
CA GLU A 92 10.08 5.22 -8.97
C GLU A 92 8.94 5.70 -8.04
N ALA A 93 9.22 6.71 -7.20
CA ALA A 93 8.20 7.38 -6.38
C ALA A 93 7.09 8.01 -7.24
N GLN A 94 7.45 8.67 -8.35
CA GLN A 94 6.50 9.22 -9.32
C GLN A 94 5.60 8.14 -9.92
N ARG A 95 6.18 7.02 -10.40
CA ARG A 95 5.40 5.89 -10.95
C ARG A 95 4.41 5.33 -9.93
N PHE A 96 4.87 5.07 -8.69
CA PHE A 96 3.98 4.56 -7.65
C PHE A 96 2.94 5.60 -7.22
N PHE A 97 3.26 6.90 -7.24
CA PHE A 97 2.30 7.96 -6.95
C PHE A 97 1.24 8.11 -8.06
N GLN A 98 1.61 7.95 -9.33
CA GLN A 98 0.64 7.89 -10.44
C GLN A 98 -0.33 6.72 -10.26
N GLN A 99 0.21 5.53 -9.95
CA GLN A 99 -0.58 4.33 -9.68
C GLN A 99 -1.44 4.43 -8.41
N LEU A 100 -0.96 5.16 -7.40
CA LEU A 100 -1.73 5.50 -6.20
C LEU A 100 -2.93 6.36 -6.59
N ILE A 101 -2.70 7.51 -7.22
CA ILE A 101 -3.77 8.45 -7.60
C ILE A 101 -4.76 7.83 -8.60
N ALA A 102 -4.30 6.97 -9.51
CA ALA A 102 -5.19 6.18 -10.38
C ALA A 102 -6.00 5.11 -9.61
N GLY A 103 -5.39 4.49 -8.60
CA GLY A 103 -6.03 3.47 -7.76
C GLY A 103 -6.91 4.01 -6.63
N VAL A 104 -6.89 5.32 -6.33
CA VAL A 104 -7.69 5.95 -5.26
C VAL A 104 -9.18 5.95 -5.65
N VAL A 105 -9.82 4.81 -5.44
CA VAL A 105 -11.28 4.65 -5.46
C VAL A 105 -11.84 4.93 -4.06
N ILE A 106 -11.54 6.13 -3.55
CA ILE A 106 -11.88 6.66 -2.22
C ILE A 106 -11.75 5.62 -1.09
N LEU A 107 -10.51 5.49 -0.61
CA LEU A 107 -10.06 4.37 0.19
C LEU A 107 -9.64 4.82 1.59
N SER A 108 -10.64 4.77 2.47
CA SER A 108 -10.51 4.83 3.92
C SER A 108 -9.62 3.68 4.43
N TRP A 109 -8.32 3.98 4.41
CA TRP A 109 -7.14 3.41 5.10
C TRP A 109 -6.47 2.17 4.49
N LEU A 110 -5.16 2.26 4.32
CA LEU A 110 -4.44 1.66 3.18
C LEU A 110 -3.53 0.49 3.61
N CYS A 111 -3.67 -0.67 2.96
CA CYS A 111 -2.60 -1.65 2.86
C CYS A 111 -2.06 -1.66 1.42
N PHE A 112 -0.81 -1.25 1.23
CA PHE A 112 -0.17 -1.19 -0.08
C PHE A 112 0.62 -2.46 -0.37
N CYS A 113 0.14 -3.25 -1.31
CA CYS A 113 0.84 -4.40 -1.82
C CYS A 113 1.47 -4.09 -3.18
N LEU A 114 2.66 -4.63 -3.43
CA LEU A 114 3.30 -4.56 -4.74
C LEU A 114 3.00 -5.84 -5.52
N GLY A 115 2.47 -5.68 -6.73
CA GLY A 115 2.59 -6.70 -7.77
C GLY A 115 4.05 -6.84 -8.23
N PRO A 116 4.32 -7.57 -9.33
CA PRO A 116 5.65 -7.67 -9.91
C PRO A 116 6.27 -6.29 -10.19
N ASP A 117 5.44 -5.37 -10.70
CA ASP A 117 5.85 -4.06 -11.19
C ASP A 117 4.93 -2.90 -10.79
N ASN A 118 3.71 -3.18 -10.28
CA ASN A 118 2.66 -2.17 -10.07
C ASN A 118 2.18 -2.15 -8.62
N LEU A 119 1.91 -0.94 -8.10
CA LEU A 119 1.25 -0.72 -6.83
C LEU A 119 -0.20 -1.21 -6.90
N LYS A 120 -0.64 -1.94 -5.87
CA LYS A 120 -2.00 -2.41 -5.67
C LYS A 120 -2.48 -2.06 -4.26
N ILE A 121 -3.64 -1.39 -4.19
CA ILE A 121 -4.28 -1.05 -2.93
C ILE A 121 -5.14 -2.23 -2.46
N SER A 122 -5.09 -2.50 -1.16
CA SER A 122 -5.71 -3.64 -0.50
C SER A 122 -6.21 -3.30 0.90
N ASP A 123 -6.94 -4.25 1.50
CA ASP A 123 -7.57 -4.17 2.82
C ASP A 123 -8.69 -3.13 2.95
N PHE A 124 -9.83 -3.42 2.31
CA PHE A 124 -11.04 -2.58 2.32
C PHE A 124 -11.87 -2.70 3.62
N GLY A 125 -11.31 -3.26 4.71
CA GLY A 125 -12.02 -3.50 5.97
C GLY A 125 -12.48 -2.23 6.70
N LEU A 126 -11.92 -1.07 6.37
CA LEU A 126 -12.34 0.25 6.85
C LEU A 126 -12.92 1.15 5.74
N ALA A 127 -13.04 0.65 4.50
CA ALA A 127 -13.55 1.41 3.37
C ALA A 127 -15.05 1.73 3.52
N THR A 128 -15.52 2.84 2.93
CA THR A 128 -16.93 3.21 3.00
C THR A 128 -17.40 3.94 1.75
N VAL A 129 -18.60 3.61 1.27
CA VAL A 129 -19.21 4.27 0.11
C VAL A 129 -19.75 5.62 0.53
N PHE A 130 -19.20 6.69 -0.04
CA PHE A 130 -19.54 8.09 0.25
C PHE A 130 -20.24 8.80 -0.93
N ARG A 131 -20.25 8.20 -2.13
CA ARG A 131 -20.90 8.76 -3.33
C ARG A 131 -21.74 7.68 -4.03
N HIS A 132 -22.99 7.99 -4.36
CA HIS A 132 -23.94 7.09 -5.02
C HIS A 132 -24.91 7.90 -5.88
N ASN A 133 -25.16 7.47 -7.12
CA ASN A 133 -26.03 8.17 -8.09
C ASN A 133 -25.77 9.69 -8.18
N GLY A 134 -24.49 10.07 -8.27
CA GLY A 134 -24.03 11.47 -8.33
C GLY A 134 -24.12 12.25 -7.01
N ARG A 135 -24.79 11.72 -5.97
CA ARG A 135 -24.90 12.37 -4.65
C ARG A 135 -23.73 11.97 -3.76
N GLU A 136 -23.09 12.95 -3.14
CA GLU A 136 -22.05 12.76 -2.13
C GLU A 136 -22.63 12.94 -0.73
N ARG A 137 -22.31 12.02 0.20
CA ARG A 137 -22.61 12.15 1.64
C ARG A 137 -21.34 12.50 2.41
N LEU A 138 -21.50 13.25 3.49
CA LEU A 138 -20.45 13.43 4.46
C LEU A 138 -20.22 12.15 5.26
N LEU A 139 -19.00 12.01 5.78
CA LEU A 139 -18.58 10.95 6.68
C LEU A 139 -18.33 11.53 8.06
N ASN A 140 -18.63 10.75 9.11
CA ASN A 140 -18.52 11.17 10.51
C ASN A 140 -17.69 10.21 11.39
N LYS A 141 -17.16 9.13 10.82
CA LYS A 141 -16.37 8.11 11.53
C LYS A 141 -14.88 8.33 11.23
N MET A 142 -14.14 8.86 12.21
CA MET A 142 -12.68 8.88 12.16
C MET A 142 -12.14 7.44 12.17
N CYS A 143 -11.20 7.15 11.27
CA CYS A 143 -10.45 5.90 11.17
C CYS A 143 -9.02 6.24 10.72
N GLY A 144 -8.12 5.24 10.65
CA GLY A 144 -6.75 5.42 10.16
C GLY A 144 -5.65 5.56 11.23
N THR A 145 -4.40 5.56 10.76
CA THR A 145 -3.20 5.74 11.58
C THR A 145 -2.81 7.22 11.59
N LEU A 146 -2.58 7.78 12.78
CA LEU A 146 -2.49 9.23 13.03
C LEU A 146 -1.64 10.07 12.05
N PRO A 147 -0.47 9.64 11.54
CA PRO A 147 0.33 10.45 10.61
C PRO A 147 -0.37 10.73 9.27
N TYR A 148 -1.25 9.81 8.83
CA TYR A 148 -1.95 9.83 7.54
C TYR A 148 -3.34 10.48 7.64
N VAL A 149 -3.83 10.68 8.85
CA VAL A 149 -5.11 11.36 9.13
C VAL A 149 -4.99 12.83 8.70
N ALA A 150 -6.01 13.35 8.01
CA ALA A 150 -6.08 14.76 7.64
C ALA A 150 -6.48 15.67 8.82
N PRO A 151 -6.03 16.93 8.90
CA PRO A 151 -6.27 17.79 10.06
C PRO A 151 -7.76 18.04 10.37
N GLU A 152 -8.64 17.98 9.37
CA GLU A 152 -10.08 18.10 9.59
C GLU A 152 -10.70 16.92 10.37
N LEU A 153 -10.14 15.71 10.27
CA LEU A 153 -10.61 14.53 11.03
C LEU A 153 -10.35 14.65 12.54
N LEU A 154 -9.38 15.48 12.93
CA LEU A 154 -9.05 15.74 14.32
C LEU A 154 -9.92 16.86 14.94
N ARG A 155 -10.62 17.64 14.10
CA ARG A 155 -11.30 18.88 14.51
C ARG A 155 -12.80 18.94 14.15
N ARG A 156 -13.28 18.13 13.20
CA ARG A 156 -14.67 18.17 12.68
C ARG A 156 -15.41 16.87 12.97
N THR A 157 -16.71 17.00 13.23
CA THR A 157 -17.65 15.87 13.32
C THR A 157 -17.97 15.26 11.97
N GLU A 158 -17.92 16.05 10.89
CA GLU A 158 -18.23 15.61 9.53
C GLU A 158 -17.20 16.13 8.50
N PHE A 159 -16.91 15.29 7.50
CA PHE A 159 -15.89 15.56 6.47
C PHE A 159 -16.26 14.95 5.10
N ARG A 160 -15.64 15.49 4.04
CA ARG A 160 -15.66 14.90 2.69
C ARG A 160 -14.54 13.87 2.57
N ALA A 161 -14.80 12.74 1.93
CA ALA A 161 -13.83 11.64 1.85
C ALA A 161 -12.64 11.94 0.92
N GLU A 162 -12.91 12.50 -0.27
CA GLU A 162 -11.90 12.71 -1.32
C GLU A 162 -10.73 13.63 -0.88
N PRO A 163 -10.94 14.79 -0.20
CA PRO A 163 -9.83 15.59 0.31
C PRO A 163 -8.99 14.87 1.39
N VAL A 164 -9.61 14.01 2.21
CA VAL A 164 -8.92 13.22 3.24
C VAL A 164 -7.97 12.21 2.60
N ASP A 165 -8.42 11.52 1.55
CA ASP A 165 -7.58 10.53 0.86
C ASP A 165 -6.45 11.21 0.08
N VAL A 166 -6.70 12.38 -0.52
CA VAL A 166 -5.65 13.22 -1.12
C VAL A 166 -4.57 13.56 -0.09
N TRP A 167 -4.95 13.96 1.12
CA TRP A 167 -4.00 14.22 2.21
C TRP A 167 -3.16 12.99 2.55
N ALA A 168 -3.79 11.83 2.74
CA ALA A 168 -3.10 10.58 3.02
C ALA A 168 -2.12 10.21 1.89
N CYS A 169 -2.49 10.43 0.63
CA CYS A 169 -1.59 10.24 -0.52
C CYS A 169 -0.37 11.17 -0.47
N GLY A 170 -0.52 12.41 0.00
CA GLY A 170 0.61 13.32 0.23
C GLY A 170 1.58 12.82 1.30
N VAL A 171 1.06 12.26 2.40
CA VAL A 171 1.89 11.65 3.45
C VAL A 171 2.66 10.44 2.92
N VAL A 172 2.02 9.60 2.10
CA VAL A 172 2.68 8.47 1.41
C VAL A 172 3.74 8.96 0.42
N LEU A 173 3.47 10.02 -0.36
CA LEU A 173 4.46 10.60 -1.27
C LEU A 173 5.69 11.14 -0.53
N THR A 174 5.50 11.85 0.58
CA THR A 174 6.59 12.28 1.46
C THR A 174 7.40 11.10 1.98
N ALA A 175 6.75 10.02 2.42
CA ALA A 175 7.43 8.80 2.85
C ALA A 175 8.28 8.19 1.72
N MET A 176 7.73 8.09 0.50
CA MET A 176 8.46 7.59 -0.67
C MET A 176 9.68 8.46 -1.02
N LEU A 177 9.57 9.79 -0.95
CA LEU A 177 10.65 10.70 -1.37
C LEU A 177 11.72 10.92 -0.30
N ALA A 178 11.37 10.92 0.99
CA ALA A 178 12.27 11.31 2.08
C ALA A 178 12.67 10.17 3.03
N GLY A 179 12.00 9.01 2.96
CA GLY A 179 12.28 7.86 3.83
C GLY A 179 11.78 8.03 5.26
N GLU A 180 10.92 9.00 5.53
CA GLU A 180 10.34 9.27 6.84
C GLU A 180 8.98 9.98 6.74
N LEU A 181 8.18 9.89 7.83
CA LEU A 181 6.88 10.55 7.90
C LEU A 181 7.01 12.02 8.33
N PRO A 182 6.18 12.93 7.76
CA PRO A 182 6.30 14.37 8.00
C PRO A 182 5.98 14.81 9.43
N TRP A 183 5.19 14.05 10.18
CA TRP A 183 4.74 14.33 11.56
C TRP A 183 4.21 13.03 12.19
N ASP A 184 3.88 13.07 13.48
CA ASP A 184 3.09 11.99 14.12
C ASP A 184 1.58 12.19 13.93
N GLN A 185 1.13 13.44 13.87
CA GLN A 185 -0.25 13.84 13.61
C GLN A 185 -0.30 15.32 13.20
N PRO A 186 -1.20 15.73 12.30
CA PRO A 186 -1.36 17.15 11.94
C PRO A 186 -2.21 17.90 12.97
N SER A 187 -1.67 18.07 14.17
CA SER A 187 -2.23 18.90 15.24
C SER A 187 -1.25 19.98 15.66
N ASP A 188 -1.76 21.09 16.21
CA ASP A 188 -0.94 22.25 16.58
C ASP A 188 0.07 21.96 17.72
N SER A 189 -0.10 20.83 18.43
CA SER A 189 0.85 20.28 19.41
C SER A 189 2.03 19.50 18.80
N CYS A 190 2.02 19.21 17.49
CA CYS A 190 3.13 18.54 16.81
C CYS A 190 4.04 19.60 16.16
N GLN A 191 5.31 19.66 16.61
CA GLN A 191 6.25 20.67 16.14
C GLN A 191 6.48 20.59 14.63
N GLU A 192 6.64 19.39 14.07
CA GLU A 192 6.87 19.22 12.63
C GLU A 192 5.66 19.66 11.78
N TYR A 193 4.45 19.56 12.32
CA TYR A 193 3.24 20.10 11.66
C TYR A 193 3.19 21.63 11.72
N SER A 194 3.51 22.23 12.87
CA SER A 194 3.62 23.69 13.00
C SER A 194 4.72 24.26 12.10
N ASP A 195 5.87 23.59 12.01
CA ASP A 195 6.96 23.95 11.10
C ASP A 195 6.55 23.86 9.62
N TRP A 196 5.70 22.89 9.25
CA TRP A 196 5.10 22.81 7.91
C TRP A 196 4.17 23.99 7.61
N LYS A 197 3.28 24.37 8.54
CA LYS A 197 2.41 25.56 8.39
C LYS A 197 3.22 26.85 8.22
N GLU A 198 4.33 26.96 8.95
CA GLU A 198 5.30 28.07 8.85
C GLU A 198 6.23 27.98 7.62
N LYS A 199 6.03 26.98 6.75
CA LYS A 199 6.80 26.76 5.51
C LYS A 199 8.31 26.58 5.74
N LYS A 200 8.72 26.00 6.87
CA LYS A 200 10.13 25.69 7.19
C LYS A 200 10.65 24.47 6.41
N THR A 201 10.61 24.54 5.08
CA THR A 201 11.01 23.45 4.17
C THR A 201 12.51 23.14 4.17
N TYR A 202 13.32 23.94 4.88
CA TYR A 202 14.73 23.64 5.17
C TYR A 202 14.92 22.56 6.25
N LEU A 203 13.85 22.15 6.93
CA LEU A 203 13.84 21.05 7.91
C LEU A 203 13.51 19.69 7.24
N PRO A 204 13.88 18.55 7.84
CA PRO A 204 13.39 17.24 7.42
C PRO A 204 11.87 17.10 7.62
N PRO A 205 11.16 16.29 6.82
CA PRO A 205 11.63 15.59 5.63
C PRO A 205 11.91 16.50 4.43
N TRP A 206 11.29 17.70 4.40
CA TRP A 206 11.13 18.57 3.24
C TRP A 206 12.44 18.91 2.53
N LYS A 207 13.53 19.13 3.28
CA LYS A 207 14.87 19.43 2.73
C LYS A 207 15.49 18.33 1.87
N LYS A 208 14.94 17.12 1.90
CA LYS A 208 15.37 15.97 1.10
C LYS A 208 14.62 15.87 -0.24
N ILE A 209 13.59 16.69 -0.44
CA ILE A 209 12.63 16.59 -1.54
C ILE A 209 12.93 17.70 -2.56
N ASP A 210 13.07 17.33 -3.83
CA ASP A 210 13.30 18.28 -4.92
C ASP A 210 12.14 19.27 -5.06
N SER A 211 12.44 20.46 -5.63
CA SER A 211 11.50 21.59 -5.69
C SER A 211 10.18 21.28 -6.42
N ALA A 212 10.21 20.43 -7.45
CA ALA A 212 9.03 20.06 -8.22
C ALA A 212 8.02 19.19 -7.42
N PRO A 213 8.42 18.03 -6.83
CA PRO A 213 7.52 17.29 -5.94
C PRO A 213 7.12 18.09 -4.70
N LEU A 214 8.02 18.90 -4.13
CA LEU A 214 7.69 19.74 -2.96
C LEU A 214 6.59 20.78 -3.27
N ALA A 215 6.61 21.37 -4.46
CA ALA A 215 5.55 22.28 -4.91
C ALA A 215 4.18 21.58 -5.07
N LEU A 216 4.16 20.30 -5.46
CA LEU A 216 2.94 19.49 -5.46
C LEU A 216 2.50 19.15 -4.02
N LEU A 217 3.43 18.76 -3.15
CA LEU A 217 3.15 18.46 -1.74
C LEU A 217 2.54 19.65 -0.99
N HIS A 218 2.96 20.89 -1.27
CA HIS A 218 2.31 22.08 -0.69
C HIS A 218 0.81 22.18 -1.02
N LYS A 219 0.40 21.77 -2.23
CA LYS A 219 -1.00 21.80 -2.68
C LYS A 219 -1.81 20.61 -2.15
N ILE A 220 -1.18 19.46 -1.97
CA ILE A 220 -1.78 18.24 -1.41
C ILE A 220 -1.95 18.35 0.12
N LEU A 221 -0.90 18.79 0.82
CA LEU A 221 -0.87 18.92 2.28
C LEU A 221 -1.29 20.33 2.74
N THR A 222 -2.26 20.91 2.03
CA THR A 222 -2.96 22.14 2.43
C THR A 222 -4.01 21.82 3.50
N GLU A 223 -3.96 22.55 4.62
CA GLU A 223 -4.82 22.30 5.79
C GLU A 223 -6.32 22.44 5.48
N SER A 224 -6.71 23.47 4.72
CA SER A 224 -8.12 23.68 4.34
C SER A 224 -8.57 22.65 3.28
N PRO A 225 -9.59 21.82 3.55
CA PRO A 225 -10.04 20.79 2.61
C PRO A 225 -10.65 21.34 1.30
N THR A 226 -11.09 22.61 1.30
CA THR A 226 -11.66 23.28 0.12
C THR A 226 -10.62 23.98 -0.74
N ALA A 227 -9.43 24.28 -0.19
CA ALA A 227 -8.29 24.82 -0.93
C ALA A 227 -7.28 23.72 -1.35
N ARG A 228 -7.45 22.50 -0.82
CA ARG A 228 -6.64 21.32 -1.15
C ARG A 228 -6.88 20.92 -2.61
N ILE A 229 -5.81 20.58 -3.31
CA ILE A 229 -5.86 20.19 -4.73
C ILE A 229 -6.73 18.95 -4.97
N THR A 230 -7.49 18.93 -6.07
CA THR A 230 -8.34 17.81 -6.45
C THR A 230 -7.56 16.73 -7.20
N ILE A 231 -8.07 15.49 -7.26
CA ILE A 231 -7.45 14.41 -8.06
C ILE A 231 -7.26 14.81 -9.54
N PRO A 232 -8.26 15.38 -10.24
CA PRO A 232 -8.08 15.89 -11.61
C PRO A 232 -6.98 16.96 -11.75
N ASP A 233 -6.75 17.78 -10.73
CA ASP A 233 -5.71 18.83 -10.77
C ASP A 233 -4.32 18.31 -10.37
N ILE A 234 -4.24 17.27 -9.53
CA ILE A 234 -3.01 16.48 -9.35
C ILE A 234 -2.60 15.86 -10.68
N GLN A 235 -3.54 15.28 -11.43
CA GLN A 235 -3.24 14.63 -12.73
C GLN A 235 -2.69 15.61 -13.79
N LYS A 236 -3.06 16.89 -13.72
CA LYS A 236 -2.55 17.98 -14.57
C LYS A 236 -1.21 18.56 -14.08
N ASP A 237 -0.76 18.22 -12.87
CA ASP A 237 0.44 18.82 -12.29
C ASP A 237 1.69 18.50 -13.11
N ARG A 238 2.63 19.45 -13.18
CA ARG A 238 3.87 19.31 -13.94
C ARG A 238 4.74 18.14 -13.45
N TRP A 239 4.80 17.91 -12.14
CA TRP A 239 5.54 16.79 -11.56
C TRP A 239 4.78 15.47 -11.75
N TYR A 240 3.46 15.47 -11.69
CA TYR A 240 2.69 14.25 -11.93
C TYR A 240 2.76 13.78 -13.40
N SER A 241 2.59 14.71 -14.34
CA SER A 241 2.35 14.41 -15.77
C SER A 241 3.61 14.17 -16.59
N ARG A 242 4.77 14.71 -16.19
CA ARG A 242 6.01 14.61 -16.99
C ARG A 242 6.86 13.43 -16.53
N PRO A 243 7.00 12.35 -17.33
CA PRO A 243 7.77 11.18 -16.92
C PRO A 243 9.23 11.57 -16.68
N LEU A 244 9.72 11.32 -15.46
CA LEU A 244 11.12 11.52 -15.12
C LEU A 244 11.95 10.40 -15.77
N LYS A 245 12.97 10.78 -16.54
CA LYS A 245 13.92 9.81 -17.10
C LYS A 245 14.67 9.13 -15.95
N LYS A 246 14.96 7.84 -16.09
CA LYS A 246 15.88 7.11 -15.20
C LYS A 246 17.31 7.58 -15.47
N ASP A 247 17.67 8.76 -14.97
CA ASP A 247 19.02 9.28 -15.09
C ASP A 247 20.00 8.38 -14.33
N VAL A 248 21.00 7.88 -15.04
CA VAL A 248 22.07 7.04 -14.48
C VAL A 248 22.90 7.91 -13.55
N LYS A 249 22.72 7.70 -12.23
CA LYS A 249 23.53 8.24 -11.12
C LYS A 249 24.09 9.66 -11.35
N ARG A 250 23.35 10.69 -10.93
CA ARG A 250 23.99 11.97 -10.56
C ARG A 250 24.98 11.72 -9.43
N ALA A 251 26.27 11.69 -9.76
CA ALA A 251 27.32 11.83 -8.76
C ALA A 251 27.13 13.20 -8.06
N ARG A 252 27.04 13.20 -6.73
CA ARG A 252 27.09 14.45 -5.98
C ARG A 252 28.50 15.01 -6.12
N LEU A 253 28.64 16.15 -6.79
CA LEU A 253 29.92 16.87 -6.84
C LEU A 253 30.29 17.30 -5.42
N SER A 254 31.36 16.70 -4.90
CA SER A 254 32.09 17.26 -3.75
C SER A 254 33.01 18.36 -4.28
N SER A 255 33.15 19.44 -3.51
CA SER A 255 33.88 20.66 -3.89
C SER A 255 35.39 20.50 -3.80
N GLY A 256 36.13 21.05 -4.78
CA GLY A 256 37.55 21.36 -4.60
C GLY A 256 38.31 21.55 -5.93
N GLY A 257 38.91 22.73 -6.14
CA GLY A 257 39.86 22.99 -7.24
C GLY A 257 39.57 24.28 -8.00
N VAL A 258 40.45 25.28 -7.84
CA VAL A 258 40.44 26.56 -8.58
C VAL A 258 41.55 26.53 -9.64
N SER A 259 41.24 26.89 -10.89
CA SER A 259 42.12 27.70 -11.76
C SER A 259 41.47 28.07 -13.09
N ASP A 260 41.55 29.38 -13.38
CA ASP A 260 41.73 30.07 -14.66
C ASP A 260 40.99 29.65 -15.96
N SER A 261 40.14 30.59 -16.39
CA SER A 261 39.73 30.85 -17.79
C SER A 261 40.81 31.72 -18.48
N PRO A 262 40.92 31.83 -19.84
CA PRO A 262 39.84 32.41 -20.65
C PRO A 262 39.69 31.95 -22.14
N GLY A 263 38.51 32.20 -22.70
CA GLY A 263 38.32 32.44 -24.14
C GLY A 263 37.19 31.63 -24.81
N GLY A 264 36.18 32.32 -25.36
CA GLY A 264 35.16 31.71 -26.23
C GLY A 264 33.84 32.50 -26.29
N PHE A 265 33.54 33.12 -27.43
CA PHE A 265 32.40 34.04 -27.60
C PHE A 265 31.03 33.36 -27.81
N SER A 266 29.99 34.14 -27.50
CA SER A 266 28.55 33.97 -27.75
C SER A 266 28.12 33.29 -29.06
N LYS A 267 26.93 32.66 -29.05
CA LYS A 267 25.70 33.23 -29.67
C LYS A 267 24.42 32.41 -29.41
N HIS A 268 23.29 33.14 -29.28
CA HIS A 268 21.93 32.62 -29.43
C HIS A 268 21.65 32.13 -30.85
N ILE A 269 20.82 31.08 -31.02
CA ILE A 269 19.86 30.96 -32.13
C ILE A 269 18.54 30.36 -31.61
N ARG A 270 17.41 30.95 -32.03
CA ARG A 270 16.05 30.38 -32.04
C ARG A 270 15.59 30.25 -33.50
N SER A 271 14.80 29.23 -33.77
CA SER A 271 13.86 29.05 -34.89
C SER A 271 13.12 27.73 -34.58
N ASP A 272 11.80 27.59 -34.48
CA ASP A 272 10.63 28.16 -35.18
C ASP A 272 10.51 27.78 -36.67
N THR A 273 9.44 26.98 -36.92
CA THR A 273 8.64 26.75 -38.13
C THR A 273 9.30 26.37 -39.47
N ASP A 274 8.85 25.24 -40.03
CA ASP A 274 7.96 25.31 -41.21
C ASP A 274 7.16 24.01 -41.50
N PHE A 275 6.03 24.16 -42.21
CA PHE A 275 5.09 23.10 -42.63
C PHE A 275 5.49 22.49 -44.00
N SER A 276 5.11 21.26 -44.43
CA SER A 276 3.80 20.86 -45.04
C SER A 276 4.08 19.72 -46.10
N PRO A 277 3.12 19.10 -46.86
CA PRO A 277 1.94 18.31 -46.44
C PRO A 277 1.60 17.04 -47.32
N VAL A 278 0.44 16.41 -47.03
CA VAL A 278 -0.47 15.54 -47.87
C VAL A 278 -0.16 14.06 -48.19
N LYS A 279 -1.01 13.15 -47.64
CA LYS A 279 -1.93 12.16 -48.30
C LYS A 279 -2.27 11.00 -47.33
N GLY A 280 -3.51 10.50 -47.16
CA GLY A 280 -4.82 10.94 -47.65
C GLY A 280 -5.74 9.79 -48.13
N ALA A 281 -6.50 9.15 -47.22
CA ALA A 281 -7.74 8.36 -47.44
C ALA A 281 -8.29 7.96 -46.04
N LEU A 282 -9.40 8.47 -45.50
CA LEU A 282 -10.84 8.48 -45.87
C LEU A 282 -11.57 7.13 -45.72
N GLY A 283 -12.67 7.15 -44.96
CA GLY A 283 -13.51 6.00 -44.60
C GLY A 283 -14.60 6.35 -43.57
N GLU A 284 -15.77 6.75 -44.06
CA GLU A 284 -16.90 7.37 -43.34
C GLU A 284 -18.21 6.65 -43.76
N ASP A 285 -19.33 6.59 -43.04
CA ASP A 285 -19.78 7.05 -41.70
C ASP A 285 -20.97 6.14 -41.27
N LYS A 286 -21.37 6.12 -39.98
CA LYS A 286 -22.79 6.31 -39.52
C LYS A 286 -23.10 5.81 -38.11
N ALA A 287 -23.82 6.66 -37.38
CA ALA A 287 -24.61 6.30 -36.19
C ALA A 287 -26.10 6.15 -36.52
N SER A 288 -26.84 5.28 -35.79
CA SER A 288 -28.23 5.54 -35.33
C SER A 288 -28.80 4.44 -34.41
N TYR A 289 -29.26 4.88 -33.23
CA TYR A 289 -30.43 4.49 -32.41
C TYR A 289 -31.16 3.15 -32.68
N SER A 290 -31.30 2.26 -31.68
CA SER A 290 -32.40 2.15 -30.68
C SER A 290 -33.62 1.38 -31.23
N THR A 291 -34.28 0.41 -30.55
CA THR A 291 -34.96 0.47 -29.24
C THR A 291 -35.40 -0.92 -28.74
N SER A 292 -35.61 -1.11 -27.43
CA SER A 292 -36.77 -1.85 -26.88
C SER A 292 -36.90 -1.67 -25.35
N GLN A 293 -37.92 -0.93 -24.89
CA GLN A 293 -38.39 -0.98 -23.49
C GLN A 293 -39.30 -2.22 -23.28
N PRO A 294 -39.78 -2.48 -22.05
CA PRO A 294 -41.06 -1.86 -21.67
C PRO A 294 -41.10 -1.24 -20.24
N GLU A 295 -41.88 -0.16 -20.14
CA GLU A 295 -42.58 0.31 -18.95
C GLU A 295 -44.11 0.22 -19.25
N PRO A 296 -45.07 0.41 -18.29
CA PRO A 296 -44.94 1.04 -16.97
C PRO A 296 -45.60 0.28 -15.79
N GLY A 297 -45.46 0.83 -14.57
CA GLY A 297 -46.17 0.36 -13.37
C GLY A 297 -46.24 1.42 -12.26
N THR A 298 -47.27 2.27 -12.30
CA THR A 298 -47.53 3.36 -11.34
C THR A 298 -47.75 2.88 -9.91
N GLY A 299 -47.11 3.53 -8.93
CA GLY A 299 -47.42 3.38 -7.50
C GLY A 299 -46.52 4.26 -6.62
N GLY A 300 -47.09 5.24 -5.92
CA GLY A 300 -46.34 6.15 -5.05
C GLY A 300 -46.49 5.84 -3.55
N MET A 301 -45.69 6.56 -2.74
CA MET A 301 -45.67 6.56 -1.26
C MET A 301 -44.98 5.33 -0.60
N PRO A 302 -44.61 5.43 0.69
CA PRO A 302 -43.65 6.41 1.21
C PRO A 302 -42.47 5.70 1.94
N TRP A 303 -41.49 6.45 2.44
CA TRP A 303 -40.35 5.88 3.16
C TRP A 303 -40.77 5.27 4.52
N GLU A 304 -40.72 3.94 4.64
CA GLU A 304 -40.64 3.26 5.93
C GLU A 304 -39.33 2.48 6.07
N SER A 305 -38.83 2.43 7.32
CA SER A 305 -37.56 1.79 7.67
C SER A 305 -37.76 0.28 7.89
N GLY A 306 -37.51 -0.52 6.85
CA GLY A 306 -37.64 -1.98 6.90
C GLY A 306 -36.36 -2.71 6.47
N THR A 307 -35.90 -3.66 7.27
CA THR A 307 -34.78 -4.55 6.90
C THR A 307 -35.24 -5.61 5.90
N GLY A 308 -35.11 -5.31 4.61
CA GLY A 308 -35.42 -6.24 3.52
C GLY A 308 -34.80 -5.79 2.19
N SER A 309 -34.59 -6.74 1.27
CA SER A 309 -34.11 -6.51 -0.10
C SER A 309 -32.65 -6.02 -0.26
N ILE A 310 -31.69 -6.92 0.03
CA ILE A 310 -30.34 -6.82 -0.54
C ILE A 310 -30.30 -7.38 -1.98
N ASP A 311 -31.24 -8.27 -2.34
CA ASP A 311 -31.26 -8.93 -3.65
C ASP A 311 -31.66 -8.01 -4.83
N GLN A 312 -32.32 -6.88 -4.57
CA GLN A 312 -32.57 -5.86 -5.61
C GLN A 312 -31.31 -5.09 -6.05
N LEU A 313 -30.19 -5.20 -5.33
CA LEU A 313 -28.91 -4.57 -5.73
C LEU A 313 -28.21 -5.26 -6.92
N VAL A 314 -28.76 -6.35 -7.45
CA VAL A 314 -28.08 -7.24 -8.41
C VAL A 314 -28.59 -7.08 -9.86
N GLN A 315 -29.70 -6.37 -10.09
CA GLN A 315 -30.19 -6.15 -11.47
C GLN A 315 -29.31 -5.16 -12.24
N GLY A 316 -28.60 -5.65 -13.25
CA GLY A 316 -27.80 -4.84 -14.18
C GLY A 316 -26.45 -5.42 -14.61
N PHE A 317 -25.96 -6.48 -13.95
CA PHE A 317 -24.65 -7.07 -14.25
C PHE A 317 -24.78 -8.46 -14.91
N SER A 318 -24.13 -8.65 -16.05
CA SER A 318 -24.01 -9.98 -16.70
C SER A 318 -22.88 -10.79 -16.07
N PHE A 319 -23.14 -12.06 -15.81
CA PHE A 319 -22.22 -12.99 -15.14
C PHE A 319 -21.75 -14.10 -16.09
N SER A 320 -20.50 -14.55 -15.92
CA SER A 320 -20.00 -15.81 -16.45
C SER A 320 -19.48 -16.71 -15.32
N GLN A 321 -20.29 -17.71 -14.94
CA GLN A 321 -19.85 -18.97 -14.30
C GLN A 321 -19.35 -19.95 -15.40
N PRO A 322 -18.77 -21.15 -15.13
CA PRO A 322 -18.71 -21.96 -13.88
C PRO A 322 -17.26 -22.44 -13.53
N ALA A 323 -16.92 -23.43 -12.68
CA ALA A 323 -17.64 -24.55 -12.05
C ALA A 323 -16.97 -25.15 -10.78
N CYS A 324 -17.67 -26.09 -10.13
CA CYS A 324 -17.22 -27.13 -9.16
C CYS A 324 -16.84 -26.73 -7.71
N PRO A 325 -17.72 -27.02 -6.71
CA PRO A 325 -17.45 -26.85 -5.28
C PRO A 325 -16.44 -27.83 -4.64
N GLU A 326 -16.05 -28.91 -5.32
CA GLU A 326 -15.39 -30.10 -4.71
C GLU A 326 -13.98 -29.87 -4.14
N HIS A 327 -13.29 -28.78 -4.52
CA HIS A 327 -11.83 -28.68 -4.42
C HIS A 327 -11.27 -28.09 -3.10
N MET A 328 -12.09 -27.93 -2.05
CA MET A 328 -11.64 -27.40 -0.75
C MET A 328 -11.37 -28.49 0.28
N LEU A 329 -10.34 -29.31 0.02
CA LEU A 329 -9.77 -30.20 1.03
C LEU A 329 -8.59 -29.54 1.74
N VAL A 330 -8.81 -29.24 3.03
CA VAL A 330 -7.78 -28.83 3.97
C VAL A 330 -6.93 -30.05 4.34
N ASN A 331 -5.63 -30.03 4.04
CA ASN A 331 -4.64 -30.59 4.97
C ASN A 331 -3.20 -30.14 4.71
N SER A 332 -2.43 -30.10 5.79
CA SER A 332 -0.99 -29.83 5.78
C SER A 332 -0.22 -31.10 5.47
N GLN A 333 0.47 -31.16 4.33
CA GLN A 333 1.80 -31.78 4.19
C GLN A 333 2.35 -31.56 2.77
N LEU A 334 3.63 -31.19 2.69
CA LEU A 334 4.37 -31.03 1.43
C LEU A 334 5.02 -32.37 1.06
N LEU A 335 4.50 -33.03 0.04
CA LEU A 335 5.21 -34.05 -0.72
C LEU A 335 5.04 -33.71 -2.20
N GLY A 336 6.15 -33.58 -2.92
CA GLY A 336 6.19 -33.17 -4.33
C GLY A 336 6.56 -34.31 -5.27
N THR A 337 6.22 -34.15 -6.54
CA THR A 337 6.76 -34.91 -7.70
C THR A 337 6.46 -34.09 -8.98
N PRO A 338 7.07 -34.40 -10.15
CA PRO A 338 7.80 -33.37 -10.91
C PRO A 338 7.04 -32.80 -12.10
N GLY A 339 7.42 -31.58 -12.53
CA GLY A 339 6.91 -30.96 -13.77
C GLY A 339 6.92 -29.42 -13.80
N SER A 340 7.12 -28.77 -12.65
CA SER A 340 7.22 -27.30 -12.52
C SER A 340 7.89 -27.00 -11.17
N SER A 341 9.21 -26.93 -11.12
CA SER A 341 9.95 -26.80 -9.84
C SER A 341 9.99 -25.36 -9.33
N GLN A 342 8.81 -24.80 -9.03
CA GLN A 342 8.69 -23.61 -8.18
C GLN A 342 8.59 -24.09 -6.73
N SER A 343 9.76 -24.21 -6.10
CA SER A 343 9.92 -24.59 -4.69
C SER A 343 9.09 -23.70 -3.75
N PRO A 344 8.78 -24.15 -2.51
CA PRO A 344 8.08 -23.33 -1.52
C PRO A 344 8.73 -21.94 -1.33
N TRP A 345 10.06 -21.86 -1.48
CA TRP A 345 10.85 -20.63 -1.49
C TRP A 345 10.42 -19.61 -2.53
N GLN A 346 10.22 -20.05 -3.78
CA GLN A 346 9.83 -19.18 -4.91
C GLN A 346 8.39 -18.67 -4.80
N ARG A 347 7.56 -19.34 -3.98
CA ARG A 347 6.17 -18.92 -3.70
C ARG A 347 6.06 -17.89 -2.57
N LEU A 348 7.13 -17.66 -1.79
CA LEU A 348 7.12 -16.65 -0.73
C LEU A 348 7.39 -15.24 -1.29
N VAL A 349 6.58 -14.27 -0.85
CA VAL A 349 6.85 -12.82 -1.05
C VAL A 349 8.32 -12.50 -0.75
N LYS A 350 8.99 -11.82 -1.69
CA LYS A 350 10.33 -11.25 -1.47
C LYS A 350 10.21 -10.05 -0.51
N ARG A 351 10.33 -10.34 0.79
CA ARG A 351 10.32 -9.32 1.86
C ARG A 351 11.72 -9.02 2.31
N MET A 352 12.01 -7.75 2.52
CA MET A 352 13.30 -7.27 2.99
C MET A 352 13.51 -7.53 4.47
N THR A 353 12.42 -7.60 5.25
CA THR A 353 12.36 -7.89 6.70
C THR A 353 12.68 -9.35 7.05
N ARG A 354 13.41 -10.03 6.17
CA ARG A 354 13.82 -11.43 6.25
C ARG A 354 15.32 -11.58 6.10
N PHE A 355 15.86 -12.61 6.73
CA PHE A 355 17.17 -13.16 6.41
C PHE A 355 17.25 -14.63 6.81
N PHE A 356 18.17 -15.34 6.18
CA PHE A 356 18.58 -16.68 6.60
C PHE A 356 19.76 -16.59 7.54
N THR A 357 19.85 -17.50 8.50
CA THR A 357 21.04 -17.69 9.31
C THR A 357 21.91 -18.82 8.75
N LYS A 358 23.17 -18.88 9.23
CA LYS A 358 24.10 -20.01 9.07
C LYS A 358 24.02 -21.00 10.24
N LEU A 359 23.22 -20.68 11.26
CA LEU A 359 23.08 -21.45 12.50
C LEU A 359 21.78 -22.26 12.49
N ASP A 360 21.71 -23.22 13.40
CA ASP A 360 20.48 -23.94 13.75
C ASP A 360 19.46 -23.04 14.48
N ALA A 361 18.31 -23.60 14.85
CA ALA A 361 17.22 -22.85 15.49
C ALA A 361 17.64 -22.22 16.83
N ASP A 362 18.35 -22.98 17.67
CA ASP A 362 18.77 -22.54 19.01
C ASP A 362 19.90 -21.50 18.95
N GLY A 363 20.93 -21.71 18.12
CA GLY A 363 21.99 -20.73 17.89
C GLY A 363 21.45 -19.42 17.29
N SER A 364 20.52 -19.52 16.32
CA SER A 364 19.82 -18.37 15.75
C SER A 364 19.00 -17.61 16.80
N TYR A 365 18.29 -18.32 17.68
CA TYR A 365 17.52 -17.74 18.77
C TYR A 365 18.42 -17.03 19.80
N ARG A 366 19.49 -17.69 20.25
CA ARG A 366 20.44 -17.13 21.24
C ARG A 366 21.10 -15.84 20.73
N ALA A 367 21.64 -15.87 19.51
CA ALA A 367 22.28 -14.69 18.91
C ALA A 367 21.30 -13.52 18.74
N LEU A 368 20.07 -13.79 18.27
CA LEU A 368 19.04 -12.76 18.14
C LEU A 368 18.64 -12.18 19.51
N LYS A 369 18.48 -13.03 20.53
CA LYS A 369 18.16 -12.61 21.90
C LYS A 369 19.24 -11.69 22.46
N GLU A 370 20.50 -12.12 22.40
CA GLU A 370 21.66 -11.38 22.91
C GLU A 370 21.79 -10.01 22.22
N VAL A 371 21.60 -9.93 20.90
CA VAL A 371 21.60 -8.66 20.17
C VAL A 371 20.45 -7.74 20.62
N CYS A 372 19.24 -8.27 20.82
CA CYS A 372 18.11 -7.47 21.28
C CYS A 372 18.28 -6.97 22.72
N GLU A 373 18.77 -7.82 23.64
CA GLU A 373 19.05 -7.42 25.03
C GLU A 373 20.17 -6.37 25.10
N LYS A 374 21.26 -6.52 24.33
CA LYS A 374 22.32 -5.50 24.19
C LYS A 374 21.84 -4.18 23.57
N MET A 375 20.70 -4.17 22.88
CA MET A 375 20.06 -2.96 22.34
C MET A 375 19.01 -2.36 23.29
N GLY A 376 18.80 -2.95 24.48
CA GLY A 376 17.78 -2.52 25.45
C GLY A 376 16.35 -2.86 25.01
N TYR A 377 16.16 -3.84 24.14
CA TYR A 377 14.83 -4.21 23.65
C TYR A 377 14.20 -5.26 24.57
N GLY A 378 12.93 -5.05 24.93
CA GLY A 378 12.15 -6.03 25.67
C GLY A 378 11.91 -7.29 24.84
N TRP A 379 12.12 -8.45 25.46
CA TRP A 379 12.04 -9.77 24.83
C TRP A 379 10.96 -10.61 25.49
N LYS A 380 10.00 -11.13 24.71
CA LYS A 380 8.95 -12.04 25.20
C LYS A 380 8.74 -13.20 24.23
N MET A 381 9.18 -14.39 24.63
CA MET A 381 8.84 -15.62 23.92
C MET A 381 7.32 -15.85 24.00
N SER A 382 6.69 -16.09 22.85
CA SER A 382 5.23 -16.24 22.73
C SER A 382 4.83 -17.69 22.47
N CYS A 383 5.64 -18.41 21.68
CA CYS A 383 5.68 -19.86 21.59
C CYS A 383 7.07 -20.26 21.07
N THR A 384 7.36 -21.57 20.95
CA THR A 384 8.69 -22.12 20.62
C THR A 384 9.38 -21.44 19.44
N ASN A 385 8.61 -21.08 18.40
CA ASN A 385 9.14 -20.50 17.15
C ASN A 385 8.73 -19.03 16.94
N GLN A 386 8.13 -18.37 17.94
CA GLN A 386 7.72 -16.96 17.86
C GLN A 386 8.12 -16.14 19.08
N VAL A 387 8.86 -15.07 18.81
CA VAL A 387 9.27 -14.06 19.79
C VAL A 387 8.52 -12.76 19.51
N THR A 388 8.14 -12.03 20.56
CA THR A 388 7.71 -10.63 20.49
C THR A 388 8.84 -9.76 21.04
N ILE A 389 9.28 -8.79 20.23
CA ILE A 389 10.27 -7.76 20.60
C ILE A 389 9.51 -6.44 20.79
N SER A 390 9.82 -5.71 21.85
CA SER A 390 9.23 -4.40 22.16
C SER A 390 10.29 -3.36 22.46
N THR A 391 10.14 -2.17 21.88
CA THR A 391 11.05 -1.03 22.05
C THR A 391 10.26 0.28 21.85
N THR A 392 10.95 1.41 21.79
CA THR A 392 10.39 2.70 21.37
C THR A 392 11.08 3.21 20.11
N ASP A 393 10.37 4.02 19.33
CA ASP A 393 10.95 4.72 18.19
C ASP A 393 11.65 6.03 18.61
N ARG A 394 12.20 6.77 17.63
CA ARG A 394 12.89 8.06 17.84
C ARG A 394 11.99 9.17 18.40
N ARG A 395 10.66 9.02 18.36
CA ARG A 395 9.65 9.92 18.93
C ARG A 395 9.07 9.38 20.25
N ASN A 396 9.68 8.33 20.82
CA ASN A 396 9.27 7.65 22.04
C ASN A 396 7.91 6.91 21.96
N ASN A 397 7.39 6.66 20.75
CA ASN A 397 6.18 5.86 20.56
C ASN A 397 6.49 4.36 20.69
N LYS A 398 5.53 3.58 21.18
CA LYS A 398 5.70 2.12 21.39
C LYS A 398 5.78 1.35 20.07
N LEU A 399 6.91 0.71 19.83
CA LEU A 399 7.21 -0.13 18.67
C LEU A 399 7.26 -1.61 19.10
N ILE A 400 6.45 -2.47 18.46
CA ILE A 400 6.36 -3.90 18.78
C ILE A 400 6.37 -4.70 17.48
N PHE A 401 7.25 -5.68 17.36
CA PHE A 401 7.32 -6.57 16.22
C PHE A 401 7.52 -8.03 16.66
N LYS A 402 6.97 -8.94 15.85
CA LYS A 402 7.07 -10.38 16.05
C LYS A 402 8.12 -10.95 15.13
N VAL A 403 8.97 -11.82 15.66
CA VAL A 403 9.94 -12.59 14.89
C VAL A 403 9.51 -14.04 14.89
N ASN A 404 9.42 -14.64 13.71
CA ASN A 404 9.16 -16.05 13.53
C ASN A 404 10.45 -16.71 13.06
N LEU A 405 10.89 -17.76 13.75
CA LEU A 405 11.97 -18.62 13.30
C LEU A 405 11.33 -19.81 12.58
N VAL A 406 11.49 -19.87 11.27
CA VAL A 406 10.91 -20.91 10.44
C VAL A 406 12.04 -21.81 9.95
N GLU A 407 12.05 -23.05 10.41
CA GLU A 407 12.91 -24.09 9.86
C GLU A 407 12.45 -24.42 8.44
N MET A 408 13.38 -24.37 7.49
CA MET A 408 13.11 -24.60 6.09
C MET A 408 14.30 -25.33 5.45
N GLU A 409 14.10 -26.61 5.14
CA GLU A 409 15.13 -27.57 4.70
C GLU A 409 16.31 -27.64 5.69
N SER A 410 17.44 -27.00 5.38
CA SER A 410 18.69 -27.02 6.17
C SER A 410 19.03 -25.66 6.80
N LYS A 411 18.10 -24.70 6.77
CA LYS A 411 18.33 -23.32 7.23
C LYS A 411 17.16 -22.77 8.02
N ILE A 412 17.46 -21.81 8.89
CA ILE A 412 16.44 -21.05 9.61
C ILE A 412 16.18 -19.73 8.89
N LEU A 413 14.93 -19.51 8.49
CA LEU A 413 14.43 -18.23 8.02
C LEU A 413 13.94 -17.41 9.22
N VAL A 414 14.47 -16.21 9.38
CA VAL A 414 14.04 -15.26 10.42
C VAL A 414 13.12 -14.22 9.76
N ASP A 415 11.81 -14.26 10.09
CA ASP A 415 10.75 -13.43 9.50
C ASP A 415 10.23 -12.40 10.52
N PHE A 416 10.67 -11.15 10.38
CA PHE A 416 10.21 -10.02 11.20
C PHE A 416 8.91 -9.45 10.64
N ARG A 417 7.94 -9.22 11.52
CA ARG A 417 6.64 -8.61 11.21
C ARG A 417 6.29 -7.52 12.20
N LEU A 418 5.93 -6.34 11.71
CA LEU A 418 5.34 -5.29 12.53
C LEU A 418 4.07 -5.79 13.22
N SER A 419 3.92 -5.49 14.50
CA SER A 419 2.71 -5.75 15.28
C SER A 419 2.06 -4.48 15.83
N LYS A 420 2.86 -3.42 16.08
CA LYS A 420 2.41 -2.08 16.46
C LYS A 420 3.54 -1.07 16.26
N GLY A 421 3.20 0.15 15.85
CA GLY A 421 4.15 1.26 15.66
C GLY A 421 4.27 1.64 14.19
N ASP A 422 5.26 2.48 13.85
CA ASP A 422 5.51 2.89 12.48
C ASP A 422 6.31 1.83 11.66
N GLY A 423 6.03 1.78 10.35
CA GLY A 423 6.66 0.85 9.41
C GLY A 423 8.11 1.20 9.05
N LEU A 424 8.46 2.48 8.98
CA LEU A 424 9.83 2.92 8.68
C LEU A 424 10.72 2.83 9.91
N GLU A 425 10.20 3.16 11.09
CA GLU A 425 10.87 2.89 12.38
C GLU A 425 11.11 1.38 12.55
N PHE A 426 10.09 0.54 12.30
CA PHE A 426 10.25 -0.92 12.28
C PHE A 426 11.35 -1.38 11.32
N LYS A 427 11.35 -0.90 10.07
CA LYS A 427 12.41 -1.21 9.09
C LYS A 427 13.79 -0.76 9.60
N ARG A 428 13.91 0.44 10.17
CA ARG A 428 15.17 0.97 10.72
C ARG A 428 15.68 0.10 11.87
N HIS A 429 14.82 -0.35 12.77
CA HIS A 429 15.18 -1.27 13.85
C HIS A 429 15.56 -2.66 13.33
N PHE A 430 14.83 -3.20 12.35
CA PHE A 430 15.20 -4.45 11.67
C PHE A 430 16.59 -4.38 11.02
N LEU A 431 16.91 -3.29 10.30
CA LEU A 431 18.22 -3.11 9.66
C LEU A 431 19.35 -3.02 10.70
N LYS A 432 19.13 -2.32 11.83
CA LYS A 432 20.09 -2.28 12.95
C LYS A 432 20.35 -3.67 13.56
N ILE A 433 19.30 -4.47 13.78
CA ILE A 433 19.42 -5.84 14.28
C ILE A 433 20.17 -6.71 13.26
N LYS A 434 19.77 -6.68 11.99
CA LYS A 434 20.39 -7.47 10.91
C LYS A 434 21.88 -7.13 10.70
N ALA A 435 22.26 -5.86 10.84
CA ALA A 435 23.67 -5.44 10.78
C ALA A 435 24.49 -6.01 11.96
N LYS A 436 23.92 -6.03 13.18
CA LYS A 436 24.54 -6.65 14.37
C LYS A 436 24.61 -8.18 14.33
N LEU A 437 23.83 -8.83 13.45
CA LEU A 437 23.82 -10.27 13.20
C LEU A 437 24.53 -10.64 11.88
N SER A 438 25.35 -9.74 11.32
CA SER A 438 25.99 -9.92 10.00
C SER A 438 26.94 -11.12 9.91
N ASP A 439 27.47 -11.56 11.04
CA ASP A 439 28.25 -12.79 11.21
C ASP A 439 27.41 -14.05 10.95
N ILE A 440 26.19 -14.13 11.51
CA ILE A 440 25.30 -15.28 11.34
C ILE A 440 24.43 -15.20 10.07
N VAL A 441 24.23 -14.02 9.48
CA VAL A 441 23.42 -13.85 8.27
C VAL A 441 24.05 -14.57 7.08
N SER A 442 23.28 -15.42 6.42
CA SER A 442 23.66 -16.09 5.17
C SER A 442 23.59 -15.10 4.00
N THR A 443 24.69 -14.95 3.26
CA THR A 443 24.85 -14.00 2.16
C THR A 443 24.26 -14.46 0.82
N GLN A 444 23.61 -15.63 0.77
CA GLN A 444 23.00 -16.12 -0.47
C GLN A 444 21.95 -15.12 -0.99
N LYS A 445 22.23 -14.57 -2.17
CA LYS A 445 21.18 -14.04 -3.04
C LYS A 445 20.20 -15.18 -3.29
N VAL A 446 18.91 -14.95 -3.04
CA VAL A 446 17.85 -15.84 -3.50
C VAL A 446 17.96 -15.89 -5.03
N TRP A 447 18.50 -16.99 -5.55
CA TRP A 447 18.57 -17.24 -6.98
C TRP A 447 17.15 -17.52 -7.46
N LEU A 448 16.57 -16.54 -8.15
CA LEU A 448 15.39 -16.77 -8.98
C LEU A 448 15.91 -17.25 -10.35
N PRO A 449 15.38 -18.35 -10.91
CA PRO A 449 15.51 -18.62 -12.34
C PRO A 449 15.01 -17.41 -13.14
N GLY A 450 15.63 -17.17 -14.29
CA GLY A 450 15.53 -15.89 -14.99
C GLY A 450 14.15 -15.55 -15.57
N THR A 451 13.96 -14.23 -15.74
CA THR A 451 13.11 -13.52 -16.74
C THR A 451 11.78 -14.15 -17.11
#